data_AF-A0A7C5K2V1-F1
#
_entry.id   AF-A0A7C5K2V1-F1
#
_cell.length_a   1.000
_cell.length_b   1.000
_cell.length_c   1.000
_cell.angle_alpha   90.00
_cell.angle_beta   90.00
_cell.angle_gamma   90.00
#
_symmetry.space_group_name_H-M   'P 1'
#
loop_
_entity.id
_entity.type
_entity.pdbx_description
1 polymer ?
#
loop_
_entity_poly.entity_id
_entity_poly.type
_entity_poly.pdbx_seq_one_letter_code
_entity_poly.pdbx_strand_id
1 'polypeptide(L)'
;MKKEMLEKLKQDARNDEVTLKEILAEEKDTEKAVSRFSQKLSERHAAEFGGVLMLKYDKMKGKIELYAGNIKNPELTFEKEDILLIPHQVMLLRERRIKEKELKDWESSTKSTV
;
A
#
# COMPACT_ATOMS: atom_id res chain seq x y z
N MET A 1 -7.04 12.33 -13.92
CA MET A 1 -7.55 11.09 -13.30
C MET A 1 -9.07 11.03 -13.39
N LYS A 2 -9.62 9.93 -13.89
CA LYS A 2 -11.07 9.75 -14.03
C LYS A 2 -11.75 9.55 -12.66
N LYS A 3 -12.95 10.11 -12.47
CA LYS A 3 -13.74 10.04 -11.23
C LYS A 3 -13.91 8.60 -10.70
N GLU A 4 -14.12 7.65 -11.61
CA GLU A 4 -14.29 6.22 -11.31
C GLU A 4 -13.06 5.59 -10.62
N MET A 5 -11.85 6.04 -10.98
CA MET A 5 -10.61 5.52 -10.39
C MET A 5 -10.45 5.97 -8.94
N LEU A 6 -10.79 7.22 -8.66
CA LEU A 6 -10.77 7.76 -7.29
C LEU A 6 -11.77 7.03 -6.39
N GLU A 7 -12.97 6.76 -6.91
CA GLU A 7 -13.99 5.98 -6.19
C GLU A 7 -13.53 4.56 -5.92
N LYS A 8 -12.89 3.91 -6.90
CA LYS A 8 -12.30 2.58 -6.71
C LYS A 8 -11.21 2.58 -5.63
N LEU A 9 -10.28 3.53 -5.65
CA LEU A 9 -9.22 3.65 -4.63
C LEU A 9 -9.81 3.83 -3.22
N LYS A 10 -10.88 4.63 -3.10
CA LYS A 10 -11.58 4.82 -1.82
C LYS A 10 -12.28 3.54 -1.36
N GLN A 11 -12.87 2.79 -2.28
CA GLN A 11 -13.53 1.52 -1.96
C GLN A 11 -12.51 0.46 -1.54
N ASP A 12 -11.39 0.35 -2.25
CA ASP A 12 -10.31 -0.58 -1.94
C ASP A 12 -9.74 -0.29 -0.53
N ALA A 13 -9.45 0.99 -0.22
CA ALA A 13 -9.00 1.39 1.11
C ALA A 13 -9.98 0.97 2.23
N ARG A 14 -11.29 1.16 2.01
CA ARG A 14 -12.33 0.77 2.97
C ARG A 14 -12.40 -0.74 3.16
N ASN A 15 -12.33 -1.50 2.07
CA ASN A 15 -12.36 -2.97 2.13
C ASN A 15 -11.14 -3.52 2.89
N ASP A 16 -9.97 -2.94 2.65
CA ASP A 16 -8.73 -3.27 3.35
C ASP A 16 -8.79 -2.87 4.83
N GLU A 17 -9.38 -1.71 5.16
CA GLU A 17 -9.59 -1.28 6.54
C GLU A 17 -10.51 -2.23 7.31
N VAL A 18 -11.59 -2.72 6.69
CA VAL A 18 -12.46 -3.75 7.28
C VAL A 18 -11.68 -5.04 7.51
N THR A 19 -10.93 -5.50 6.50
CA THR A 19 -10.10 -6.72 6.61
C THR A 19 -9.09 -6.59 7.76
N LEU A 20 -8.44 -5.44 7.91
CA LEU A 20 -7.50 -5.19 9.00
C LEU A 20 -8.18 -5.21 10.37
N LYS A 21 -9.36 -4.59 10.50
CA LYS A 21 -10.12 -4.61 11.76
C LYS A 21 -10.52 -6.02 12.17
N GLU A 22 -10.94 -6.86 11.23
CA GLU A 22 -11.23 -8.27 11.46
C GLU A 22 -9.99 -9.03 11.95
N ILE A 23 -8.84 -8.84 11.27
CA ILE A 23 -7.58 -9.45 11.70
C ILE A 23 -7.18 -9.02 13.11
N LEU A 24 -7.30 -7.73 13.44
CA LEU A 24 -6.96 -7.21 14.76
C LEU A 24 -7.90 -7.68 15.87
N ALA A 25 -9.16 -8.00 15.54
CA ALA A 25 -10.10 -8.58 16.49
C ALA A 25 -9.76 -10.05 16.79
N GLU A 26 -9.25 -10.79 15.81
CA GLU A 26 -8.87 -12.20 15.93
C GLU A 26 -7.47 -12.41 16.52
N GLU A 27 -6.53 -11.54 16.16
CA GLU A 27 -5.11 -11.70 16.47
C GLU A 27 -4.62 -10.60 17.43
N LYS A 28 -4.27 -11.00 18.66
CA LYS A 28 -3.79 -10.09 19.70
C LYS A 28 -2.32 -9.72 19.53
N ASP A 29 -1.55 -10.55 18.83
CA ASP A 29 -0.15 -10.28 18.54
C ASP A 29 0.00 -9.35 17.32
N THR A 30 0.63 -8.20 17.51
CA THR A 30 0.78 -7.19 16.46
C THR A 30 1.62 -7.68 15.28
N GLU A 31 2.66 -8.48 15.51
CA GLU A 31 3.50 -9.00 14.42
C GLU A 31 2.69 -9.97 13.55
N LYS A 32 1.93 -10.87 14.17
CA LYS A 32 1.06 -11.80 13.45
C LYS A 32 -0.05 -11.08 12.70
N ALA A 33 -0.68 -10.08 13.31
CA ALA A 33 -1.69 -9.26 12.66
C ALA A 33 -1.13 -8.53 11.43
N VAL A 34 0.03 -7.89 11.58
CA VAL A 34 0.74 -7.19 10.48
C VAL A 34 1.13 -8.17 9.38
N SER A 35 1.65 -9.35 9.72
CA SER A 35 2.04 -10.38 8.76
C SER A 35 0.84 -10.91 7.97
N ARG A 36 -0.28 -11.23 8.65
CA ARG A 36 -1.51 -11.69 8.00
C ARG A 36 -2.12 -10.60 7.11
N PHE A 37 -2.11 -9.36 7.57
CA PHE A 37 -2.59 -8.24 6.76
C PHE A 37 -1.67 -7.96 5.55
N SER A 38 -0.35 -8.09 5.73
CA SER A 38 0.63 -8.00 4.64
C SER A 38 0.33 -8.99 3.53
N GLN A 39 -0.02 -10.24 3.87
CA GLN A 39 -0.37 -11.26 2.87
C GLN A 39 -1.59 -10.84 2.06
N LYS A 40 -2.65 -10.34 2.73
CA LYS A 40 -3.88 -9.88 2.08
C LYS A 40 -3.64 -8.69 1.15
N LEU A 41 -2.85 -7.71 1.58
CA LEU A 41 -2.47 -6.58 0.74
C LEU A 41 -1.66 -7.02 -0.48
N SER A 42 -0.69 -7.91 -0.28
CA SER A 42 0.13 -8.44 -1.36
C SER A 42 -0.72 -9.18 -2.41
N GLU A 43 -1.62 -10.05 -1.98
CA GLU A 43 -2.55 -10.79 -2.86
C GLU A 43 -3.38 -9.84 -3.74
N ARG A 44 -3.86 -8.73 -3.17
CA ARG A 44 -4.76 -7.80 -3.85
C ARG A 44 -4.03 -6.81 -4.76
N HIS A 45 -2.87 -6.32 -4.32
CA HIS A 45 -2.28 -5.10 -4.89
C HIS A 45 -0.82 -5.22 -5.32
N ALA A 46 -0.09 -6.30 -5.00
CA ALA A 46 1.35 -6.37 -5.25
C ALA A 46 1.73 -6.13 -6.72
N ALA A 47 0.92 -6.61 -7.68
CA ALA A 47 1.15 -6.40 -9.11
C ALA A 47 1.26 -4.91 -9.48
N GLU A 48 0.51 -4.04 -8.79
CA GLU A 48 0.47 -2.59 -9.03
C GLU A 48 1.73 -1.89 -8.48
N PHE A 49 2.45 -2.56 -7.59
CA PHE A 49 3.70 -2.10 -7.00
C PHE A 49 4.93 -2.81 -7.60
N GLY A 50 4.81 -3.49 -8.75
CA GLY A 50 5.91 -4.20 -9.38
C GLY A 50 6.22 -5.56 -8.75
N GLY A 51 5.22 -6.18 -8.11
CA GLY A 51 5.30 -7.50 -7.49
C GLY A 51 5.68 -7.49 -6.02
N VAL A 52 5.98 -6.33 -5.43
CA VAL A 52 6.36 -6.22 -4.01
C VAL A 52 5.44 -5.23 -3.31
N LEU A 53 4.61 -5.74 -2.40
CA LEU A 53 3.86 -4.96 -1.42
C LEU A 53 3.83 -5.74 -0.10
N MET A 54 4.55 -5.28 0.91
CA MET A 54 4.76 -6.02 2.15
C MET A 54 4.78 -5.11 3.36
N LEU A 55 4.15 -5.55 4.45
CA LEU A 55 4.29 -4.95 5.78
C LEU A 55 5.16 -5.84 6.65
N LYS A 56 6.02 -5.21 7.45
CA LYS A 56 6.85 -5.89 8.44
C LYS A 56 6.79 -5.13 9.76
N TYR A 57 6.66 -5.84 10.87
CA TYR A 57 6.77 -5.23 12.19
C TYR A 57 8.22 -5.29 12.69
N ASP A 58 8.85 -4.13 12.87
CA ASP A 58 10.14 -4.00 13.55
C ASP A 58 9.92 -3.97 15.07
N LYS A 59 10.07 -5.13 15.71
CA LYS A 59 9.91 -5.29 17.16
C LYS A 59 10.85 -4.42 17.99
N MET A 60 12.06 -4.15 17.49
CA MET A 60 13.07 -3.40 18.22
C MET A 60 12.71 -1.93 18.30
N LYS A 61 12.10 -1.39 17.22
CA LYS A 61 11.68 0.01 17.14
C LYS A 61 10.19 0.22 17.47
N GLY A 62 9.40 -0.85 17.53
CA GLY A 62 7.95 -0.78 17.73
C GLY A 62 7.19 -0.24 16.52
N LYS A 63 7.75 -0.36 15.31
CA LYS A 63 7.23 0.28 14.09
C LYS A 63 6.77 -0.72 13.05
N ILE A 64 5.85 -0.30 12.18
CA ILE A 64 5.40 -1.07 11.03
C ILE A 64 6.01 -0.44 9.77
N GLU A 65 6.74 -1.24 9.01
CA GLU A 65 7.45 -0.83 7.81
C GLU A 65 6.69 -1.34 6.57
N LEU A 66 6.37 -0.44 5.64
CA LEU A 66 5.75 -0.76 4.36
C LEU A 66 6.80 -0.73 3.25
N TYR A 67 6.93 -1.85 2.54
CA TYR A 67 7.81 -2.01 1.39
C TYR A 67 6.97 -2.10 0.13
N ALA A 68 7.29 -1.27 -0.87
CA ALA A 68 6.55 -1.20 -2.12
C ALA A 68 7.55 -1.12 -3.30
N GLY A 69 7.59 -2.12 -4.18
CA GLY A 69 8.52 -2.17 -5.32
C GLY A 69 10.01 -2.36 -5.00
N ASN A 70 10.46 -2.10 -3.76
CA ASN A 70 11.81 -2.35 -3.29
C ASN A 70 11.77 -2.88 -1.86
N ILE A 71 12.51 -3.96 -1.59
CA ILE A 71 12.57 -4.60 -0.26
C ILE A 71 13.71 -4.07 0.62
N LYS A 72 14.66 -3.31 0.05
CA LYS A 72 15.83 -2.84 0.81
C LYS A 72 15.50 -1.70 1.77
N ASN A 73 14.60 -0.80 1.35
CA ASN A 73 14.20 0.35 2.13
C ASN A 73 12.67 0.40 2.21
N PRO A 74 12.09 0.64 3.38
CA PRO A 74 10.66 0.88 3.48
C PRO A 74 10.29 2.18 2.75
N GLU A 75 9.17 2.14 2.04
CA GLU A 75 8.54 3.29 1.42
C GLU A 75 7.93 4.20 2.48
N LEU A 76 7.30 3.60 3.50
CA LEU A 76 6.71 4.30 4.63
C LEU A 76 6.95 3.54 5.94
N THR A 77 6.92 4.26 7.05
CA THR A 77 6.98 3.68 8.39
C THR A 77 5.87 4.28 9.24
N PHE A 78 5.24 3.44 10.05
CA PHE A 78 4.11 3.78 10.89
C PHE A 78 4.43 3.44 12.34
N GLU A 79 3.94 4.27 13.25
CA GLU A 79 3.84 3.86 14.65
C GLU A 79 2.76 2.78 14.78
N LYS A 80 2.82 1.99 15.86
CA LYS A 80 1.88 0.89 16.07
C LYS A 80 0.44 1.39 16.19
N GLU A 81 0.23 2.56 16.80
CA GLU A 81 -1.10 3.15 16.99
C GLU A 81 -1.74 3.56 15.65
N ASP A 82 -0.92 3.81 14.63
CA ASP A 82 -1.34 4.28 13.31
C ASP A 82 -1.68 3.13 12.34
N ILE A 83 -1.70 1.87 12.80
CA ILE A 83 -1.90 0.70 11.94
C ILE A 83 -3.17 0.80 11.07
N LEU A 84 -4.23 1.43 11.58
CA LEU A 84 -5.50 1.62 10.86
C LEU A 84 -5.41 2.62 9.71
N LEU A 85 -4.34 3.43 9.63
CA LEU A 85 -4.10 4.36 8.53
C LEU A 85 -3.44 3.69 7.33
N ILE A 86 -2.82 2.52 7.52
CA ILE A 86 -2.05 1.82 6.49
C ILE A 86 -2.87 1.55 5.21
N PRO A 87 -4.12 1.05 5.26
CA PRO A 87 -4.93 0.85 4.05
C PRO A 87 -5.04 2.09 3.16
N HIS A 88 -5.31 3.24 3.78
CA HIS A 88 -5.44 4.52 3.09
C HIS A 88 -4.09 4.98 2.51
N GLN A 89 -3.00 4.79 3.25
CA GLN A 89 -1.65 5.17 2.81
C GLN A 89 -1.17 4.31 1.63
N VAL A 90 -1.51 3.03 1.61
CA VAL A 90 -1.25 2.15 0.45
C VAL A 90 -2.00 2.66 -0.79
N MET A 91 -3.28 3.02 -0.65
CA MET A 91 -4.05 3.56 -1.79
C MET A 91 -3.54 4.93 -2.27
N LEU A 92 -3.07 5.79 -1.37
CA LEU A 92 -2.41 7.05 -1.74
C LEU A 92 -1.09 6.81 -2.49
N LEU A 93 -0.27 5.84 -2.05
CA LEU A 93 0.95 5.47 -2.76
C LEU A 93 0.65 4.92 -4.16
N ARG A 94 -0.37 4.06 -4.27
CA ARG A 94 -0.85 3.54 -5.54
C ARG A 94 -1.30 4.67 -6.47
N GLU A 95 -2.06 5.63 -5.95
CA GLU A 95 -2.49 6.82 -6.70
C GLU A 95 -1.29 7.61 -7.26
N ARG A 96 -0.26 7.84 -6.43
CA ARG A 96 0.95 8.55 -6.85
C ARG A 96 1.67 7.81 -7.99
N ARG A 97 1.85 6.50 -7.86
CA ARG A 97 2.52 5.69 -8.90
C ARG A 97 1.76 5.68 -10.22
N ILE A 98 0.43 5.68 -10.18
CA ILE A 98 -0.38 5.78 -11.40
C ILE A 98 -0.16 7.14 -12.08
N LYS A 99 -0.20 8.25 -11.32
CA LYS A 99 0.06 9.59 -11.88
C LYS A 99 1.46 9.72 -12.48
N GLU A 100 2.48 9.18 -11.80
CA GLU A 100 3.86 9.20 -12.29
C GLU A 100 4.02 8.40 -13.58
N LYS A 101 3.31 7.27 -13.70
CA LYS A 101 3.30 6.49 -14.94
C LYS A 101 2.60 7.25 -16.08
N GLU A 102 1.41 7.80 -15.83
CA GLU A 102 0.68 8.62 -16.81
C GLU A 102 1.54 9.80 -17.32
N LEU A 103 2.29 10.45 -16.43
CA LEU A 103 3.21 11.53 -16.80
C LEU A 103 4.34 11.05 -17.71
N LYS A 104 5.00 9.93 -17.37
CA LYS A 104 6.07 9.34 -18.20
C LYS A 104 5.58 8.90 -19.57
N ASP A 105 4.38 8.32 -19.63
CA ASP A 105 3.75 7.91 -20.89
C ASP A 105 3.44 9.14 -21.76
N TRP A 106 3.01 10.26 -21.17
CA TRP A 106 2.82 11.53 -21.87
C TRP A 106 4.15 12.14 -22.36
N GLU A 107 5.19 12.18 -21.51
CA GLU A 107 6.52 12.71 -21.87
C GLU A 107 7.19 11.91 -23.00
N SER A 108 7.02 10.59 -23.01
CA SER A 108 7.55 9.73 -24.09
C SER A 108 6.80 9.90 -25.41
N SER A 109 5.48 10.13 -25.35
CA SER A 109 4.66 10.42 -26.53
C SER A 109 5.00 11.77 -27.18
N THR A 110 5.34 12.78 -26.39
CA THR A 110 5.71 14.12 -26.87
C THR A 110 7.14 14.17 -27.41
N LYS A 111 8.10 13.42 -26.83
CA LYS A 111 9.47 13.32 -27.34
C LYS A 111 9.61 12.55 -28.65
N SER A 112 8.65 11.70 -29.00
CA SER A 112 8.68 10.91 -30.25
C SER A 112 8.12 11.66 -31.46
N THR A 113 7.74 12.94 -31.30
CA THR A 113 7.11 13.77 -32.34
C THR A 113 8.02 14.92 -32.81
N VAL A 114 9.33 14.87 -32.54
CA VAL A 114 10.34 15.82 -33.05
C VAL A 114 11.41 15.10 -33.84
#